data_AF-A0A6S6SX03-F1
#
_entry.id   AF-A0A6S6SX03-F1
#
_cell.length_a   1.000
_cell.length_b   1.000
_cell.length_c   1.000
_cell.angle_alpha   90.00
_cell.angle_beta   90.00
_cell.angle_gamma   90.00
#
_symmetry.space_group_name_H-M   'P 1'
#
loop_
_entity.id
_entity.type
_entity.pdbx_description
1 polymer ?
#
loop_
_entity_poly.entity_id
_entity_poly.type
_entity_poly.pdbx_seq_one_letter_code
_entity_poly.pdbx_strand_id
1 'polypeptide(L)'
;MPVHIIEYIWKYSKWQQLSLIALTFCSFPLLYFTLEIPKLIINDVLSNQSDTRSFLGFDFEPFTLLLTLSFSLLGLVLISGVFKIYINTLKGKVGETLIRRLRYMLMTQLLKFPLQRFDHMPSGEVSITIVQETDPLAGFAGDSFALPIFQGGTLLTILLFMFMQDWILGIASLALVPIQIFIIPRLQRQINFLRKERIQRVRVLSSRIVETVDAIEEVHIQGTRRYTLAEFSYRFGELYKIRLAIFKKKFFLKFLNNLLGHMTPFLFYAVGGYLIIE
;
A
#
# COMPACT_ATOMS: atom_id res chain seq x y z
N MET A 1 -19.73 -17.36 -12.00
CA MET A 1 -18.91 -16.56 -11.05
C MET A 1 -18.81 -15.15 -11.61
N PRO A 2 -18.89 -14.08 -10.80
CA PRO A 2 -18.72 -12.72 -11.32
C PRO A 2 -17.35 -12.61 -12.02
N VAL A 3 -17.35 -12.05 -13.22
CA VAL A 3 -16.18 -12.00 -14.12
C VAL A 3 -15.12 -11.01 -13.59
N HIS A 4 -15.52 -10.10 -12.71
CA HIS A 4 -14.65 -9.08 -12.12
C HIS A 4 -14.65 -9.13 -10.58
N ILE A 5 -13.44 -9.21 -9.99
CA ILE A 5 -13.21 -9.21 -8.53
C ILE A 5 -13.82 -7.95 -7.88
N ILE A 6 -13.82 -6.82 -8.58
CA ILE A 6 -14.35 -5.53 -8.12
C ILE A 6 -15.88 -5.61 -7.91
N GLU A 7 -16.62 -6.21 -8.84
CA GLU A 7 -18.07 -6.40 -8.70
C GLU A 7 -18.40 -7.35 -7.54
N TYR A 8 -17.61 -8.40 -7.36
CA TYR A 8 -17.75 -9.33 -6.23
C TYR A 8 -17.56 -8.61 -4.90
N ILE A 9 -16.51 -7.81 -4.78
CA ILE A 9 -16.22 -7.00 -3.58
C ILE A 9 -17.41 -6.08 -3.28
N TRP A 10 -17.89 -5.33 -4.28
CA TRP A 10 -18.98 -4.37 -4.10
C TRP A 10 -20.29 -5.06 -3.70
N LYS A 11 -20.68 -6.12 -4.41
CA LYS A 11 -21.93 -6.86 -4.16
C LYS A 11 -22.04 -7.37 -2.72
N TYR A 12 -20.92 -7.79 -2.14
CA TYR A 12 -20.91 -8.49 -0.85
C TYR A 12 -20.38 -7.67 0.33
N SER A 13 -19.78 -6.49 0.10
CA SER A 13 -19.23 -5.64 1.17
C SER A 13 -19.65 -4.16 1.09
N LYS A 14 -20.56 -3.76 0.18
CA LYS A 14 -20.96 -2.35 -0.03
C LYS A 14 -21.14 -1.52 1.25
N TRP A 15 -21.82 -2.04 2.27
CA TRP A 15 -22.09 -1.31 3.50
C TRP A 15 -20.83 -1.06 4.33
N GLN A 16 -19.97 -2.07 4.42
CA GLN A 16 -18.69 -1.94 5.13
C GLN A 16 -17.74 -1.00 4.37
N GLN A 17 -17.79 -1.01 3.04
CA GLN A 17 -17.02 -0.10 2.20
C GLN A 17 -17.50 1.34 2.34
N LEU A 18 -18.82 1.57 2.31
CA LEU A 18 -19.40 2.89 2.54
C LEU A 18 -19.04 3.44 3.92
N SER A 19 -19.11 2.63 4.98
CA SER A 19 -18.68 3.08 6.31
C SER A 19 -17.19 3.44 6.36
N LEU A 20 -16.36 2.70 5.63
CA LEU A 20 -14.91 2.93 5.57
C LEU A 20 -14.60 4.22 4.80
N ILE A 21 -15.30 4.44 3.69
CA ILE A 21 -15.21 5.67 2.89
C ILE A 21 -15.66 6.87 3.73
N ALA A 22 -16.80 6.79 4.41
CA ALA A 22 -17.29 7.85 5.28
C ALA A 22 -16.29 8.18 6.40
N LEU A 23 -15.74 7.16 7.07
CA LEU A 23 -14.72 7.34 8.11
C LEU A 23 -13.44 7.98 7.55
N THR A 24 -13.06 7.61 6.32
CA THR A 24 -11.90 8.20 5.61
C THR A 24 -12.13 9.68 5.32
N PHE A 25 -13.30 10.06 4.79
CA PHE A 25 -13.64 11.47 4.55
C PHE A 25 -13.68 12.28 5.86
N CYS A 26 -14.21 11.70 6.94
CA CYS A 26 -14.22 12.33 8.26
C CYS A 26 -12.80 12.58 8.82
N SER A 27 -11.80 11.81 8.37
CA SER A 27 -10.40 12.02 8.78
C SER A 27 -9.69 13.17 8.04
N PHE A 28 -10.21 13.65 6.91
CA PHE A 28 -9.54 14.69 6.11
C PHE A 28 -9.53 16.08 6.77
N PRO A 29 -10.62 16.56 7.41
CA PRO A 29 -10.55 17.80 8.19
C PRO A 29 -9.51 17.73 9.32
N LEU A 30 -9.39 16.59 10.01
CA LEU A 30 -8.35 16.38 11.02
C LEU A 30 -6.95 16.49 10.43
N LEU A 31 -6.74 15.95 9.23
CA LEU A 31 -5.47 16.07 8.51
C LEU A 31 -5.14 17.53 8.21
N TYR A 32 -6.11 18.30 7.71
CA TYR A 32 -5.95 19.72 7.42
C TYR A 32 -5.52 20.50 8.68
N PHE A 33 -6.22 20.34 9.80
CA PHE A 33 -5.85 21.01 11.05
C PHE A 33 -4.48 20.59 11.60
N THR A 34 -4.12 19.32 11.41
CA THR A 34 -2.78 18.83 11.78
C THR A 34 -1.66 19.52 10.99
N LEU A 35 -1.92 19.96 9.75
CA LEU A 35 -0.97 20.73 8.94
C LEU A 35 -0.98 22.22 9.27
N GLU A 36 -2.14 22.77 9.63
CA GLU A 36 -2.32 24.19 9.93
C GLU A 36 -1.64 24.60 11.25
N ILE A 37 -1.71 23.77 12.30
CA ILE A 37 -1.18 24.13 13.62
C ILE A 37 0.34 24.38 13.61
N PRO A 38 1.21 23.51 13.02
CA PRO A 38 2.64 23.78 12.95
C PRO A 38 2.96 25.10 12.24
N LYS A 39 2.19 25.45 11.20
CA LYS A 39 2.30 26.72 10.51
C LYS A 39 1.93 27.88 11.43
N LEU A 40 0.81 27.81 12.15
CA LEU A 40 0.41 28.82 13.13
C LEU A 40 1.47 29.01 14.22
N ILE A 41 2.09 27.91 14.69
CA ILE A 41 3.20 27.97 15.63
C ILE A 41 4.39 28.74 15.02
N ILE A 42 4.79 28.41 13.80
CA ILE A 42 5.95 29.07 13.18
C ILE A 42 5.66 30.54 12.87
N ASN A 43 4.55 30.82 12.19
CA ASN A 43 4.26 32.16 11.69
C ASN A 43 3.81 33.09 12.84
N ASP A 44 2.82 32.68 13.64
CA ASP A 44 2.24 33.59 14.62
C ASP A 44 3.04 33.61 15.93
N VAL A 45 3.74 32.51 16.26
CA VAL A 45 4.45 32.39 17.55
C VAL A 45 5.94 32.68 17.47
N LEU A 46 6.60 32.25 16.39
CA LEU A 46 8.05 32.40 16.28
C LEU A 46 8.45 33.62 15.45
N SER A 47 7.65 34.02 14.45
CA SER A 47 8.04 35.10 13.52
C SER A 47 7.56 36.49 13.93
N ASN A 48 6.44 36.63 14.66
CA ASN A 48 5.93 37.92 15.12
C ASN A 48 6.52 38.35 16.48
N GLN A 49 7.21 39.48 16.54
CA GLN A 49 7.85 40.03 17.77
C GLN A 49 6.93 40.88 18.67
N SER A 50 5.60 40.76 18.54
CA SER A 50 4.65 41.54 19.34
C SER A 50 4.37 40.92 20.72
N ASP A 51 4.36 41.76 21.77
CA ASP A 51 4.24 41.36 23.19
C ASP A 51 2.87 40.79 23.59
N THR A 52 1.80 41.13 22.84
CA THR A 52 0.46 40.54 23.00
C THR A 52 0.01 39.91 21.69
N ARG A 53 -0.53 38.69 21.79
CA ARG A 53 -0.98 37.92 20.62
C ARG A 53 -2.43 37.53 20.79
N SER A 54 -3.27 38.09 19.94
CA SER A 54 -4.68 37.74 19.87
C SER A 54 -4.85 36.48 19.02
N PHE A 55 -5.20 35.35 19.64
CA PHE A 55 -5.66 34.16 18.92
C PHE A 55 -7.14 33.94 19.22
N LEU A 56 -7.96 33.89 18.17
CA LEU A 56 -9.41 33.71 18.30
C LEU A 56 -10.13 34.81 19.11
N GLY A 57 -9.53 36.01 19.19
CA GLY A 57 -10.05 37.15 19.95
C GLY A 57 -9.64 37.19 21.42
N PHE A 58 -8.80 36.27 21.89
CA PHE A 58 -8.23 36.27 23.24
C PHE A 58 -6.74 36.60 23.19
N ASP A 59 -6.31 37.51 24.06
CA ASP A 59 -4.90 37.84 24.22
C ASP A 59 -4.21 36.77 25.07
N PHE A 60 -3.18 36.14 24.50
CA PHE A 60 -2.37 35.16 25.19
C PHE A 60 -0.93 35.64 25.31
N GLU A 61 -0.29 35.24 26.40
CA GLU A 61 1.15 35.30 26.55
C GLU A 61 1.83 34.34 25.54
N PRO A 62 2.93 34.74 24.87
CA PRO A 62 3.59 33.94 23.84
C PRO A 62 3.88 32.49 24.24
N PHE A 63 4.33 32.27 25.48
CA PHE A 63 4.63 30.93 26.01
C PHE A 63 3.37 30.08 26.21
N THR A 64 2.31 30.68 26.74
CA THR A 64 1.01 30.01 26.95
C THR A 64 0.40 29.61 25.61
N LEU A 65 0.42 30.50 24.62
CA LEU A 65 -0.10 30.22 23.28
C LEU A 65 0.68 29.11 22.56
N LEU A 66 2.02 29.10 22.67
CA LEU A 66 2.87 28.02 22.15
C LEU A 66 2.46 26.67 22.75
N LEU A 67 2.31 26.62 24.07
CA LEU A 67 1.97 25.41 24.80
C LEU A 67 0.56 24.93 24.44
N THR A 68 -0.42 25.82 24.38
CA THR A 68 -1.79 25.50 23.95
C THR A 68 -1.84 24.92 22.53
N LEU A 69 -1.16 25.55 21.56
CA LEU A 69 -1.10 25.03 20.19
C LEU A 69 -0.35 23.69 20.12
N SER A 70 0.72 23.51 20.90
CA SER A 70 1.47 22.26 20.94
C SER A 70 0.65 21.10 21.52
N PHE A 71 -0.09 21.33 22.61
CA PHE A 71 -1.00 20.32 23.16
C PHE A 71 -2.20 20.05 22.26
N SER A 72 -2.72 21.07 21.57
CA SER A 72 -3.77 20.90 20.56
C SER A 72 -3.30 20.04 19.38
N LEU A 73 -2.07 20.28 18.89
CA LEU A 73 -1.43 19.44 17.88
C LEU A 73 -1.31 17.99 18.35
N LEU A 74 -0.83 17.78 19.58
CA LEU A 74 -0.71 16.45 20.17
C LEU A 74 -2.09 15.76 20.22
N GLY A 75 -3.12 16.47 20.69
CA GLY A 75 -4.49 15.96 20.72
C GLY A 75 -5.01 15.56 19.33
N LEU A 76 -4.82 16.41 18.32
CA LEU A 76 -5.21 16.12 16.94
C LEU A 76 -4.45 14.94 16.34
N VAL A 77 -3.14 14.83 16.61
CA VAL A 77 -2.32 13.69 16.16
C VAL A 77 -2.81 12.40 16.81
N LEU A 78 -3.16 12.42 18.11
CA LEU A 78 -3.74 11.26 18.79
C LEU A 78 -5.09 10.86 18.18
N ILE A 79 -5.98 11.83 17.96
CA ILE A 79 -7.29 11.58 17.33
C ILE A 79 -7.10 11.01 15.92
N SER A 80 -6.22 11.61 15.11
CA SER A 80 -5.86 11.12 13.78
C SER A 80 -5.29 9.69 13.83
N GLY A 81 -4.47 9.38 14.84
CA GLY A 81 -3.97 8.04 15.12
C GLY A 81 -5.09 7.04 15.41
N VAL A 82 -6.08 7.42 16.22
CA VAL A 82 -7.26 6.61 16.52
C VAL A 82 -8.08 6.34 15.24
N PHE A 83 -8.36 7.37 14.44
CA PHE A 83 -9.02 7.21 13.13
C PHE A 83 -8.25 6.23 12.23
N LYS A 84 -6.92 6.34 12.19
CA LYS A 84 -6.07 5.43 11.41
C LYS A 84 -6.19 3.99 11.90
N ILE A 85 -6.25 3.75 13.21
CA ILE A 85 -6.46 2.40 13.78
C ILE A 85 -7.83 1.85 13.35
N TYR A 86 -8.90 2.65 13.46
CA TYR A 86 -10.24 2.22 13.05
C TYR A 86 -10.33 1.93 11.55
N ILE A 87 -9.81 2.82 10.70
CA ILE A 87 -9.81 2.65 9.24
C ILE A 87 -9.07 1.35 8.87
N ASN A 88 -7.87 1.11 9.42
CA ASN A 88 -7.10 -0.09 9.07
C ASN A 88 -7.73 -1.38 9.62
N THR A 89 -8.31 -1.34 10.81
CA THR A 89 -9.06 -2.48 11.37
C THR A 89 -10.29 -2.82 10.52
N LEU A 90 -11.04 -1.81 10.08
CA LEU A 90 -12.19 -2.01 9.19
C LEU A 90 -11.79 -2.56 7.82
N LYS A 91 -10.67 -2.09 7.23
CA LYS A 91 -10.10 -2.68 6.01
C LYS A 91 -9.83 -4.17 6.19
N GLY A 92 -9.18 -4.55 7.29
CA GLY A 92 -8.91 -5.96 7.62
C GLY A 92 -10.19 -6.78 7.77
N LYS A 93 -11.18 -6.26 8.49
CA LYS A 93 -12.48 -6.93 8.66
C LYS A 93 -13.22 -7.14 7.33
N VAL A 94 -13.16 -6.17 6.42
CA VAL A 94 -13.72 -6.28 5.06
C VAL A 94 -13.03 -7.39 4.27
N GLY A 95 -11.69 -7.39 4.26
CA GLY A 95 -10.88 -8.42 3.60
C GLY A 95 -11.22 -9.83 4.11
N GLU A 96 -11.28 -10.00 5.42
CA GLU A 96 -11.61 -11.28 6.06
C GLU A 96 -13.06 -11.73 5.81
N THR A 97 -14.00 -10.78 5.77
CA THR A 97 -15.39 -11.12 5.45
C THR A 97 -15.51 -11.67 4.02
N LEU A 98 -14.79 -11.08 3.07
CA LEU A 98 -14.80 -11.47 1.67
C LEU A 98 -14.06 -12.79 1.43
N ILE A 99 -12.92 -13.01 2.09
CA ILE A 99 -12.15 -14.25 1.97
C ILE A 99 -12.87 -15.44 2.58
N ARG A 100 -13.51 -15.26 3.75
CA ARG A 100 -14.33 -16.31 4.39
C ARG A 100 -15.42 -16.79 3.43
N ARG A 101 -16.08 -15.87 2.73
CA ARG A 101 -17.09 -16.21 1.71
C ARG A 101 -16.48 -16.86 0.47
N LEU A 102 -15.33 -16.37 0.00
CA LEU A 102 -14.63 -16.97 -1.14
C LEU A 102 -14.24 -18.42 -0.85
N ARG A 103 -13.64 -18.70 0.31
CA ARG A 103 -13.28 -20.04 0.77
C ARG A 103 -14.52 -20.94 0.87
N TYR A 104 -15.63 -20.44 1.39
CA TYR A 104 -16.90 -21.18 1.42
C TYR A 104 -17.43 -21.53 0.02
N MET A 105 -17.39 -20.59 -0.93
CA MET A 105 -17.80 -20.85 -2.31
C MET A 105 -16.88 -21.85 -3.02
N LEU A 106 -15.55 -21.75 -2.81
CA LEU A 106 -14.59 -22.69 -3.36
C LEU A 106 -14.81 -24.10 -2.80
N MET A 107 -15.07 -24.22 -1.49
CA MET A 107 -15.38 -25.51 -0.87
C MET A 107 -16.71 -26.09 -1.40
N THR A 108 -17.73 -25.26 -1.55
CA THR A 108 -19.02 -25.69 -2.12
C THR A 108 -18.86 -26.18 -3.56
N GLN A 109 -18.02 -25.50 -4.34
CA GLN A 109 -17.73 -25.90 -5.71
C GLN A 109 -16.92 -27.21 -5.73
N LEU A 110 -15.92 -27.34 -4.86
CA LEU A 110 -15.09 -28.53 -4.70
C LEU A 110 -15.96 -29.78 -4.45
N LEU A 111 -16.95 -29.67 -3.55
CA LEU A 111 -17.87 -30.76 -3.21
C LEU A 111 -18.85 -31.14 -4.34
N LYS A 112 -19.01 -30.29 -5.36
CA LYS A 112 -19.89 -30.54 -6.52
C LYS A 112 -19.13 -31.05 -7.74
N PHE A 113 -17.80 -31.14 -7.69
CA PHE A 113 -17.02 -31.61 -8.84
C PHE A 113 -17.22 -33.12 -9.08
N PRO A 114 -17.38 -33.56 -10.35
CA PRO A 114 -17.45 -34.98 -10.67
C PRO A 114 -16.12 -35.69 -10.36
N LEU A 115 -16.22 -36.87 -9.75
CA LEU A 115 -15.08 -37.67 -9.25
C LEU A 115 -14.00 -37.93 -10.32
N GLN A 116 -14.39 -38.10 -11.58
CA GLN A 116 -13.49 -38.37 -12.73
C GLN A 116 -12.42 -37.28 -12.97
N ARG A 117 -12.62 -36.06 -12.44
CA ARG A 117 -11.64 -34.97 -12.56
C ARG A 117 -10.82 -34.75 -11.29
N PHE A 118 -11.22 -35.40 -10.20
CA PHE A 118 -10.56 -35.35 -8.90
C PHE A 118 -9.32 -36.26 -8.86
N ASP A 119 -9.33 -37.36 -9.60
CA ASP A 119 -8.21 -38.34 -9.67
C ASP A 119 -6.90 -37.75 -10.20
N HIS A 120 -6.97 -36.60 -10.91
CA HIS A 120 -5.81 -35.93 -11.49
C HIS A 120 -5.35 -34.68 -10.72
N MET A 121 -5.98 -34.33 -9.59
CA MET A 121 -5.58 -33.20 -8.76
C MET A 121 -5.01 -33.69 -7.43
N PRO A 122 -3.72 -33.49 -7.14
CA PRO A 122 -3.16 -33.85 -5.85
C PRO A 122 -3.86 -33.05 -4.74
N SER A 123 -4.40 -33.73 -3.73
CA SER A 123 -5.17 -33.13 -2.62
C SER A 123 -4.43 -31.99 -1.91
N GLY A 124 -3.09 -32.03 -1.90
CA GLY A 124 -2.23 -30.97 -1.39
C GLY A 124 -2.30 -29.67 -2.19
N GLU A 125 -2.40 -29.74 -3.52
CA GLU A 125 -2.51 -28.57 -4.40
C GLU A 125 -3.85 -27.85 -4.21
N VAL A 126 -4.94 -28.60 -3.99
CA VAL A 126 -6.26 -28.03 -3.67
C VAL A 126 -6.24 -27.29 -2.34
N SER A 127 -5.64 -27.88 -1.30
CA SER A 127 -5.49 -27.25 0.02
C SER A 127 -4.66 -25.97 -0.06
N ILE A 128 -3.50 -26.03 -0.73
CA ILE A 128 -2.62 -24.87 -0.98
C ILE A 128 -3.39 -23.78 -1.74
N THR A 129 -4.18 -24.14 -2.74
CA THR A 129 -4.95 -23.17 -3.51
C THR A 129 -6.00 -22.48 -2.64
N ILE A 130 -6.82 -23.23 -1.90
CA ILE A 130 -7.90 -22.66 -1.09
C ILE A 130 -7.34 -21.82 0.07
N VAL A 131 -6.22 -22.20 0.67
CA VAL A 131 -5.65 -21.49 1.82
C VAL A 131 -4.64 -20.43 1.40
N GLN A 132 -3.55 -20.83 0.73
CA GLN A 132 -2.40 -19.98 0.44
C GLN A 132 -2.59 -19.07 -0.77
N GLU A 133 -3.22 -19.55 -1.86
CA GLU A 133 -3.43 -18.70 -3.04
C GLU A 133 -4.55 -17.68 -2.82
N THR A 134 -5.52 -17.96 -1.95
CA THR A 134 -6.60 -17.02 -1.65
C THR A 134 -6.21 -15.96 -0.63
N ASP A 135 -5.29 -16.24 0.30
CA ASP A 135 -4.88 -15.30 1.35
C ASP A 135 -4.52 -13.88 0.86
N PRO A 136 -3.67 -13.70 -0.18
CA PRO A 136 -3.38 -12.36 -0.70
C PRO A 136 -4.60 -11.64 -1.29
N LEU A 137 -5.66 -12.37 -1.64
CA LEU A 137 -6.92 -11.77 -2.11
C LEU A 137 -7.67 -11.06 -0.97
N ALA A 138 -7.51 -11.50 0.29
CA ALA A 138 -8.12 -10.84 1.45
C ALA A 138 -7.56 -9.42 1.62
N GLY A 139 -6.23 -9.29 1.60
CA GLY A 139 -5.54 -8.00 1.67
C GLY A 139 -5.92 -7.10 0.48
N PHE A 140 -5.90 -7.65 -0.74
CA PHE A 140 -6.30 -6.89 -1.93
C PHE A 140 -7.75 -6.41 -1.85
N ALA A 141 -8.69 -7.25 -1.42
CA ALA A 141 -10.10 -6.91 -1.35
C ALA A 141 -10.39 -5.81 -0.31
N GLY A 142 -9.71 -5.84 0.84
CA GLY A 142 -9.79 -4.78 1.85
C GLY A 142 -9.22 -3.45 1.37
N ASP A 143 -8.11 -3.48 0.63
CA ASP A 143 -7.44 -2.27 0.15
C ASP A 143 -7.99 -1.69 -1.16
N SER A 144 -8.71 -2.49 -1.96
CA SER A 144 -9.10 -2.16 -3.35
C SER A 144 -9.75 -0.77 -3.53
N PHE A 145 -10.64 -0.38 -2.62
CA PHE A 145 -11.33 0.92 -2.68
C PHE A 145 -10.84 1.90 -1.62
N ALA A 146 -10.59 1.38 -0.41
CA ALA A 146 -10.23 2.19 0.73
C ALA A 146 -8.86 2.84 0.58
N LEU A 147 -7.87 2.12 0.02
CA LEU A 147 -6.52 2.64 -0.13
C LEU A 147 -6.44 3.76 -1.17
N PRO A 148 -6.99 3.63 -2.40
CA PRO A 148 -6.98 4.72 -3.38
C PRO A 148 -7.73 5.96 -2.89
N ILE A 149 -8.89 5.80 -2.24
CA ILE A 149 -9.66 6.93 -1.72
C ILE A 149 -8.91 7.62 -0.59
N PHE A 150 -8.35 6.87 0.35
CA PHE A 150 -7.57 7.43 1.46
C PHE A 150 -6.32 8.17 0.97
N GLN A 151 -5.53 7.55 0.08
CA GLN A 151 -4.30 8.15 -0.45
C GLN A 151 -4.60 9.31 -1.40
N GLY A 152 -5.59 9.17 -2.28
CA GLY A 152 -6.02 10.22 -3.19
C GLY A 152 -6.61 11.42 -2.46
N GLY A 153 -7.45 11.19 -1.44
CA GLY A 153 -7.99 12.25 -0.60
C GLY A 153 -6.92 12.91 0.27
N THR A 154 -5.95 12.14 0.79
CA THR A 154 -4.79 12.71 1.49
C THR A 154 -3.99 13.65 0.58
N LEU A 155 -3.67 13.19 -0.64
CA LEU A 155 -2.99 14.00 -1.65
C LEU A 155 -3.79 15.27 -1.96
N LEU A 156 -5.10 15.16 -2.16
CA LEU A 156 -5.98 16.27 -2.48
C LEU A 156 -6.04 17.28 -1.33
N THR A 157 -6.18 16.84 -0.08
CA THR A 157 -6.17 17.72 1.10
C THR A 157 -4.84 18.45 1.26
N ILE A 158 -3.71 17.76 1.05
CA ILE A 158 -2.37 18.38 1.09
C ILE A 158 -2.23 19.41 -0.03
N LEU A 159 -2.63 19.07 -1.27
CA LEU A 159 -2.59 20.01 -2.39
C LEU A 159 -3.46 21.23 -2.13
N LEU A 160 -4.72 21.05 -1.68
CA LEU A 160 -5.60 22.16 -1.33
C LEU A 160 -4.99 23.03 -0.23
N PHE A 161 -4.43 22.43 0.82
CA PHE A 161 -3.72 23.16 1.87
C PHE A 161 -2.57 23.99 1.31
N MET A 162 -1.75 23.43 0.41
CA MET A 162 -0.66 24.16 -0.23
C MET A 162 -1.16 25.30 -1.12
N PHE A 163 -2.21 25.08 -1.93
CA PHE A 163 -2.80 26.12 -2.78
C PHE A 163 -3.44 27.26 -1.99
N MET A 164 -4.08 26.96 -0.85
CA MET A 164 -4.63 27.98 0.05
C MET A 164 -3.52 28.79 0.73
N GLN A 165 -2.34 28.19 0.91
CA GLN A 165 -1.19 28.84 1.53
C GLN A 165 -0.45 29.77 0.57
N ASP A 166 -0.05 29.24 -0.59
CA ASP A 166 0.60 29.98 -1.65
C ASP A 166 0.38 29.25 -2.97
N TRP A 167 -0.18 29.95 -3.94
CA TRP A 167 -0.51 29.39 -5.24
C TRP A 167 0.74 28.93 -6.02
N ILE A 168 1.89 29.58 -5.84
CA ILE A 168 3.18 29.23 -6.46
C ILE A 168 3.66 27.88 -5.90
N LEU A 169 3.59 27.71 -4.57
CA LEU A 169 3.95 26.44 -3.92
C LEU A 169 3.01 25.30 -4.30
N GLY A 170 1.71 25.58 -4.42
CA GLY A 170 0.73 24.62 -4.94
C GLY A 170 1.08 24.14 -6.35
N ILE A 171 1.40 25.07 -7.26
CA ILE A 171 1.79 24.75 -8.64
C ILE A 171 3.11 23.97 -8.68
N ALA A 172 4.12 24.37 -7.90
CA ALA A 172 5.41 23.69 -7.83
C ALA A 172 5.25 22.22 -7.39
N SER A 173 4.42 21.97 -6.38
CA SER A 173 4.08 20.61 -5.93
C SER A 173 3.29 19.83 -6.98
N LEU A 174 2.34 20.48 -7.65
CA LEU A 174 1.54 19.85 -8.71
C LEU A 174 2.42 19.43 -9.89
N ALA A 175 3.48 20.18 -10.22
CA ALA A 175 4.41 19.84 -11.31
C ALA A 175 5.16 18.51 -11.09
N LEU A 176 5.35 18.08 -9.84
CA LEU A 176 5.98 16.80 -9.51
C LEU A 176 5.03 15.59 -9.66
N VAL A 177 3.72 15.80 -9.57
CA VAL A 177 2.72 14.73 -9.60
C VAL A 177 2.68 13.99 -10.96
N PRO A 178 2.68 14.66 -12.13
CA PRO A 178 2.73 13.99 -13.44
C PRO A 178 3.91 13.03 -13.55
N ILE A 179 5.09 13.44 -13.08
CA ILE A 179 6.31 12.63 -13.12
C ILE A 179 6.09 11.32 -12.36
N GLN A 180 5.47 11.37 -11.18
CA GLN A 180 5.10 10.18 -10.41
C GLN A 180 4.09 9.29 -11.17
N ILE A 181 3.03 9.89 -11.73
CA ILE A 181 1.96 9.18 -12.44
C ILE A 181 2.48 8.48 -13.71
N PHE A 182 3.47 9.03 -14.41
CA PHE A 182 4.02 8.39 -15.62
C PHE A 182 5.12 7.36 -15.30
N ILE A 183 6.05 7.68 -14.41
CA ILE A 183 7.25 6.83 -14.19
C ILE A 183 6.93 5.62 -13.30
N ILE A 184 6.22 5.83 -12.19
CA ILE A 184 5.97 4.77 -11.18
C ILE A 184 5.22 3.59 -11.80
N PRO A 185 4.09 3.76 -12.54
CA PRO A 185 3.36 2.63 -13.11
C PRO A 185 4.17 1.87 -14.15
N ARG A 186 5.00 2.56 -14.95
CA ARG A 186 5.84 1.92 -15.97
C ARG A 186 6.85 0.95 -15.33
N LEU A 187 7.52 1.38 -14.26
CA LEU A 187 8.45 0.53 -13.50
C LEU A 187 7.71 -0.58 -12.75
N GLN A 188 6.55 -0.27 -12.15
CA GLN A 188 5.73 -1.24 -11.43
C GLN A 188 5.24 -2.37 -12.36
N ARG A 189 4.83 -2.05 -13.60
CA ARG A 189 4.44 -3.06 -14.61
C ARG A 189 5.58 -4.05 -14.90
N GLN A 190 6.82 -3.57 -15.01
CA GLN A 190 7.98 -4.45 -15.21
C GLN A 190 8.24 -5.36 -14.00
N ILE A 191 8.10 -4.82 -12.78
CA ILE A 191 8.21 -5.61 -11.55
C ILE A 191 7.12 -6.68 -11.49
N ASN A 192 5.88 -6.33 -11.84
CA ASN A 192 4.75 -7.26 -11.83
C ASN A 192 4.93 -8.38 -12.85
N PHE A 193 5.48 -8.08 -14.04
CA PHE A 193 5.83 -9.08 -15.04
C PHE A 193 6.84 -10.10 -14.48
N LEU A 194 7.96 -9.62 -13.90
CA LEU A 194 8.96 -10.49 -13.28
C LEU A 194 8.41 -11.31 -12.11
N ARG A 195 7.49 -10.74 -11.31
CA ARG A 195 6.81 -11.47 -10.23
C ARG A 195 5.94 -12.59 -10.77
N LYS A 196 5.20 -12.34 -11.85
CA LYS A 196 4.36 -13.34 -12.51
C LYS A 196 5.23 -14.47 -13.08
N GLU A 197 6.32 -14.13 -13.76
CA GLU A 197 7.30 -15.10 -14.25
C GLU A 197 7.86 -15.94 -13.09
N ARG A 198 8.28 -15.31 -11.98
CA ARG A 198 8.78 -16.01 -10.80
C ARG A 198 7.77 -17.01 -10.25
N ILE A 199 6.49 -16.62 -10.13
CA ILE A 199 5.43 -17.50 -9.61
C ILE A 199 5.29 -18.74 -10.50
N GLN A 200 5.28 -18.57 -11.82
CA GLN A 200 5.20 -19.69 -12.77
C GLN A 200 6.40 -20.64 -12.62
N ARG A 201 7.62 -20.09 -12.55
CA ARG A 201 8.85 -20.90 -12.37
C ARG A 201 8.86 -21.64 -11.03
N VAL A 202 8.37 -21.02 -9.96
CA VAL A 202 8.23 -21.67 -8.65
C VAL A 202 7.22 -22.81 -8.72
N ARG A 203 6.07 -22.65 -9.38
CA ARG A 203 5.08 -23.73 -9.53
C ARG A 203 5.68 -24.95 -10.26
N VAL A 204 6.41 -24.72 -11.36
CA VAL A 204 7.09 -25.81 -12.09
C VAL A 204 8.16 -26.48 -11.21
N LEU A 205 8.93 -25.70 -10.46
CA LEU A 205 9.91 -26.24 -9.52
C LEU A 205 9.26 -27.09 -8.43
N SER A 206 8.15 -26.63 -7.83
CA SER A 206 7.41 -27.37 -6.81
C SER A 206 6.89 -28.71 -7.34
N SER A 207 6.32 -28.73 -8.53
CA SER A 207 5.89 -29.99 -9.18
C SER A 207 7.06 -30.95 -9.40
N ARG A 208 8.22 -30.44 -9.85
CA ARG A 208 9.42 -31.27 -10.04
C ARG A 208 9.99 -31.81 -8.72
N ILE A 209 9.88 -31.06 -7.63
CA ILE A 209 10.26 -31.53 -6.29
C ILE A 209 9.38 -32.72 -5.89
N VAL A 210 8.06 -32.61 -6.05
CA VAL A 210 7.13 -33.71 -5.73
C VAL A 210 7.47 -34.96 -6.55
N GLU A 211 7.61 -34.82 -7.87
CA GLU A 211 8.01 -35.93 -8.76
C GLU A 211 9.34 -36.58 -8.34
N THR A 212 10.34 -35.78 -7.94
CA THR A 212 11.64 -36.31 -7.50
C THR A 212 11.53 -37.05 -6.16
N VAL A 213 10.66 -36.57 -5.27
CA VAL A 213 10.43 -37.22 -3.97
C VAL A 213 9.68 -38.54 -4.16
N ASP A 214 8.69 -38.58 -5.04
CA ASP A 214 7.95 -39.79 -5.36
C ASP A 214 8.87 -40.83 -6.05
N ALA A 215 9.77 -40.39 -6.92
CA ALA A 215 10.77 -41.23 -7.60
C ALA A 215 12.11 -41.36 -6.85
N ILE A 216 12.15 -41.09 -5.54
CA ILE A 216 13.43 -41.00 -4.80
C ILE A 216 14.20 -42.32 -4.81
N GLU A 217 13.50 -43.46 -4.79
CA GLU A 217 14.11 -44.79 -4.85
C GLU A 217 14.79 -45.03 -6.20
N GLU A 218 14.12 -44.68 -7.30
CA GLU A 218 14.69 -44.77 -8.66
C GLU A 218 15.94 -43.90 -8.81
N VAL A 219 15.94 -42.69 -8.24
CA VAL A 219 17.11 -41.79 -8.25
C VAL A 219 18.31 -42.44 -7.53
N HIS A 220 18.07 -43.18 -6.44
CA HIS A 220 19.13 -43.89 -5.73
C HIS A 220 19.61 -45.12 -6.50
N ILE A 221 18.68 -45.95 -7.01
CA ILE A 221 19.00 -47.18 -7.75
C ILE A 221 19.78 -46.85 -9.04
N GLN A 222 19.34 -45.84 -9.79
CA GLN A 222 19.99 -45.43 -11.04
C GLN A 222 21.23 -44.56 -10.83
N GLY A 223 21.54 -44.15 -9.60
CA GLY A 223 22.71 -43.33 -9.27
C GLY A 223 22.68 -41.91 -9.86
N THR A 224 21.50 -41.38 -10.22
CA THR A 224 21.34 -40.10 -10.93
C THR A 224 21.43 -38.86 -10.03
N ARG A 225 21.75 -39.02 -8.74
CA ARG A 225 21.83 -37.94 -7.75
C ARG A 225 22.57 -36.68 -8.23
N ARG A 226 23.74 -36.83 -8.87
CA ARG A 226 24.54 -35.68 -9.35
C ARG A 226 23.81 -34.90 -10.46
N TYR A 227 23.16 -35.62 -11.37
CA TYR A 227 22.36 -35.03 -12.44
C TYR A 227 21.16 -34.27 -11.86
N THR A 228 20.41 -34.90 -10.95
CA THR A 228 19.25 -34.27 -10.29
C THR A 228 19.65 -33.00 -9.53
N LEU A 229 20.77 -33.03 -8.80
CA LEU A 229 21.30 -31.85 -8.11
C LEU A 229 21.73 -30.74 -9.08
N ALA A 230 22.34 -31.09 -10.21
CA ALA A 230 22.69 -30.11 -11.24
C ALA A 230 21.43 -29.46 -11.85
N GLU A 231 20.38 -30.24 -12.13
CA GLU A 231 19.09 -29.75 -12.61
C GLU A 231 18.46 -28.74 -11.62
N PHE A 232 18.39 -29.10 -10.33
CA PHE A 232 17.86 -28.21 -9.30
C PHE A 232 18.72 -26.96 -9.12
N SER A 233 20.05 -27.09 -9.13
CA SER A 233 20.98 -25.96 -9.06
C SER A 233 20.71 -24.94 -10.17
N TYR A 234 20.51 -25.40 -11.41
CA TYR A 234 20.15 -24.54 -12.53
C TYR A 234 18.81 -23.82 -12.30
N ARG A 235 17.76 -24.55 -11.89
CA ARG A 235 16.44 -23.96 -11.61
C ARG A 235 16.47 -22.95 -10.47
N PHE A 236 17.23 -23.22 -9.40
CA PHE A 236 17.45 -22.28 -8.30
C PHE A 236 18.19 -21.03 -8.78
N GLY A 237 19.19 -21.18 -9.66
CA GLY A 237 19.91 -20.06 -10.28
C GLY A 237 19.00 -19.12 -11.08
N GLU A 238 18.08 -19.67 -11.87
CA GLU A 238 17.09 -18.88 -12.62
C GLU A 238 16.15 -18.09 -11.68
N LEU A 239 15.64 -18.74 -10.62
CA LEU A 239 14.82 -18.07 -9.61
C LEU A 239 15.59 -16.96 -8.89
N TYR A 240 16.88 -17.17 -8.61
CA TYR A 240 17.75 -16.17 -8.02
C TYR A 240 17.90 -14.94 -8.93
N LYS A 241 18.19 -15.14 -10.22
CA LYS A 241 18.33 -14.05 -11.20
C LYS A 241 17.05 -13.22 -11.30
N ILE A 242 15.88 -13.86 -11.41
CA ILE A 242 14.58 -13.17 -11.46
C ILE A 242 14.37 -12.37 -10.16
N ARG A 243 14.65 -12.97 -9.00
CA ARG A 243 14.51 -12.27 -7.70
C ARG A 243 15.44 -11.07 -7.59
N LEU A 244 16.68 -11.19 -8.07
CA LEU A 244 17.63 -10.08 -8.09
C LEU A 244 17.15 -8.94 -9.00
N ALA A 245 16.61 -9.26 -10.18
CA ALA A 245 16.01 -8.26 -11.08
C ALA A 245 14.82 -7.55 -10.43
N ILE A 246 13.95 -8.28 -9.72
CA ILE A 246 12.85 -7.70 -8.93
C ILE A 246 13.40 -6.76 -7.86
N PHE A 247 14.44 -7.15 -7.12
CA PHE A 247 15.03 -6.30 -6.08
C PHE A 247 15.64 -5.03 -6.66
N LYS A 248 16.47 -5.13 -7.71
CA LYS A 248 17.06 -3.96 -8.37
C LYS A 248 15.99 -2.96 -8.79
N LYS A 249 14.94 -3.42 -9.49
CA LYS A 249 13.83 -2.54 -9.92
C LYS A 249 13.01 -1.99 -8.74
N LYS A 250 12.73 -2.81 -7.72
CA LYS A 250 11.99 -2.39 -6.52
C LYS A 250 12.73 -1.31 -5.73
N PHE A 251 14.04 -1.48 -5.51
CA PHE A 251 14.83 -0.51 -4.78
C PHE A 251 15.12 0.75 -5.60
N PHE A 252 15.27 0.63 -6.92
CA PHE A 252 15.30 1.79 -7.80
C PHE A 252 13.98 2.59 -7.74
N LEU A 253 12.84 1.91 -7.75
CA LEU A 253 11.54 2.55 -7.57
C LEU A 253 11.42 3.25 -6.21
N LYS A 254 11.88 2.62 -5.12
CA LYS A 254 11.92 3.23 -3.79
C LYS A 254 12.84 4.46 -3.75
N PHE A 255 14.02 4.37 -4.36
CA PHE A 255 14.94 5.49 -4.48
C PHE A 255 14.28 6.66 -5.21
N LEU A 256 13.65 6.42 -6.36
CA LEU A 256 12.94 7.44 -7.11
C LEU A 256 11.79 8.07 -6.30
N ASN A 257 11.01 7.24 -5.59
CA ASN A 257 9.92 7.73 -4.74
C ASN A 257 10.44 8.61 -3.60
N ASN A 258 11.53 8.21 -2.94
CA ASN A 258 12.14 9.00 -1.88
C ASN A 258 12.74 10.30 -2.43
N LEU A 259 13.44 10.24 -3.57
CA LEU A 259 13.99 11.41 -4.26
C LEU A 259 12.88 12.44 -4.55
N LEU A 260 11.78 11.99 -5.19
CA LEU A 260 10.64 12.85 -5.51
C LEU A 260 9.95 13.39 -4.25
N GLY A 261 9.87 12.60 -3.19
CA GLY A 261 9.35 13.06 -1.89
C GLY A 261 10.21 14.18 -1.26
N HIS A 262 11.52 14.13 -1.42
CA HIS A 262 12.43 15.18 -0.96
C HIS A 262 12.55 16.38 -1.93
N MET A 263 12.13 16.22 -3.19
CA MET A 263 12.08 17.34 -4.14
C MET A 263 11.05 18.40 -3.73
N THR A 264 9.93 18.02 -3.10
CA THR A 264 8.90 18.99 -2.69
C THR A 264 9.43 20.00 -1.65
N PRO A 265 10.03 19.59 -0.51
CA PRO A 265 10.67 20.54 0.40
C PRO A 265 11.84 21.31 -0.23
N PHE A 266 12.62 20.67 -1.10
CA PHE A 266 13.71 21.34 -1.81
C PHE A 266 13.19 22.50 -2.68
N LEU A 267 12.17 22.25 -3.49
CA LEU A 267 11.53 23.29 -4.30
C LEU A 267 10.90 24.37 -3.41
N PHE A 268 10.30 23.98 -2.29
CA PHE A 268 9.76 24.93 -1.31
C PHE A 268 10.85 25.87 -0.77
N TYR A 269 11.99 25.36 -0.32
CA TYR A 269 13.07 26.21 0.19
C TYR A 269 13.77 27.01 -0.90
N ALA A 270 13.96 26.45 -2.09
CA ALA A 270 14.63 27.14 -3.19
C ALA A 270 13.75 28.25 -3.77
N VAL A 271 12.50 27.94 -4.13
CA VAL A 271 11.56 28.90 -4.73
C VAL A 271 11.04 29.86 -3.67
N GLY A 272 10.59 29.35 -2.52
CA GLY A 272 10.11 30.19 -1.42
C GLY A 272 11.21 31.07 -0.84
N GLY A 273 12.44 30.55 -0.71
CA GLY A 273 13.60 31.34 -0.27
C GLY A 273 13.96 32.43 -1.28
N TYR A 274 13.95 32.12 -2.57
CA TYR A 274 14.19 33.12 -3.63
C TYR A 274 13.16 34.25 -3.60
N LEU A 275 11.87 33.93 -3.49
CA LEU A 275 10.76 34.90 -3.45
C LEU A 275 10.74 35.80 -2.19
N ILE A 276 11.42 35.40 -1.11
CA ILE A 276 11.52 36.20 0.11
C ILE A 276 12.76 37.11 0.08
N ILE A 277 13.81 36.70 -0.63
CA ILE A 277 15.08 37.43 -0.71
C ILE A 277 15.02 38.55 -1.75
N GLU A 278 14.28 38.36 -2.85
CA GLU A 278 13.92 39.42 -3.82
C GLU A 278 12.68 40.21 -3.37
#